data_AF-A0A939ZTC9-F1
#
_entry.id   AF-A0A939ZTC9-F1
#
_cell.length_a   1.000
_cell.length_b   1.000
_cell.length_c   1.000
_cell.angle_alpha   90.00
_cell.angle_beta   90.00
_cell.angle_gamma   90.00
#
_symmetry.space_group_name_H-M   'P 1'
#
loop_
_entity.id
_entity.type
_entity.pdbx_description
1 polymer ?
#
loop_
_entity_poly.entity_id
_entity_poly.type
_entity_poly.pdbx_seq_one_letter_code
_entity_poly.pdbx_strand_id
1 'polypeptide(L)'
;MNEYLSYIILGLVQGLTEFLPVSSSGHLLLLESLGVGEPSVLNNLILHCATLVAVLIAFRKKIVELFRHPTSPKARFLAIATLPTAAVAAAIRYLMPDVASF
;
A
#
# COMPACT_ATOMS: atom_id res chain seq x y z
N MET A 1 5.27 -16.90 19.25
CA MET A 1 6.36 -16.71 18.26
C MET A 1 7.28 -15.60 18.77
N ASN A 2 8.56 -15.58 18.43
CA ASN A 2 9.40 -14.41 18.68
C ASN A 2 8.88 -13.22 17.84
N GLU A 3 8.66 -12.05 18.44
CA GLU A 3 8.13 -10.86 17.76
C GLU A 3 8.96 -10.47 16.52
N TYR A 4 10.29 -10.51 16.62
CA TYR A 4 11.17 -10.21 15.50
C TYR A 4 10.97 -11.17 14.33
N LEU A 5 10.77 -12.46 14.63
CA LEU A 5 10.51 -13.47 13.61
C LEU A 5 9.16 -13.23 12.94
N SER A 6 8.12 -12.87 13.71
CA SER A 6 6.82 -12.49 13.16
C SER A 6 6.95 -11.30 12.19
N TYR A 7 7.68 -10.24 12.58
CA TYR A 7 7.88 -9.08 11.70
C TYR A 7 8.65 -9.42 10.42
N ILE A 8 9.63 -10.31 10.49
CA ILE A 8 10.35 -10.79 9.30
C ILE A 8 9.39 -11.55 8.37
N ILE A 9 8.56 -12.45 8.90
CA ILE A 9 7.61 -13.24 8.09
C ILE A 9 6.56 -12.34 7.46
N LEU A 10 5.92 -11.46 8.25
CA LEU A 10 4.92 -10.52 7.76
C LEU A 10 5.52 -9.56 6.71
N GLY A 11 6.75 -9.07 6.94
CA GLY A 11 7.47 -8.24 5.98
C GLY A 11 7.79 -8.95 4.66
N LEU A 12 8.22 -10.21 4.71
CA LEU A 12 8.44 -11.02 3.51
C LEU A 12 7.14 -11.25 2.74
N VAL A 13 6.07 -11.62 3.44
CA VAL A 13 4.76 -11.88 2.83
C VAL A 13 4.21 -10.61 2.21
N GLN A 14 4.23 -9.48 2.91
CA GLN A 14 3.84 -8.19 2.35
C GLN A 14 4.69 -7.84 1.12
N GLY A 15 6.03 -7.91 1.23
CA GLY A 15 6.92 -7.57 0.13
C GLY A 15 6.73 -8.44 -1.12
N LEU A 16 6.40 -9.72 -0.94
CA LEU A 16 6.10 -10.62 -2.05
C LEU A 16 4.71 -10.36 -2.61
N THR A 17 3.68 -10.26 -1.77
CA THR A 17 2.27 -10.23 -2.21
C THR A 17 1.80 -8.86 -2.67
N GLU A 18 2.42 -7.76 -2.23
CA GLU A 18 1.98 -6.39 -2.59
C GLU A 18 2.07 -6.11 -4.09
N PHE A 19 3.01 -6.76 -4.79
CA PHE A 19 3.20 -6.58 -6.23
C PHE A 19 2.44 -7.60 -7.07
N LEU A 20 1.80 -8.58 -6.43
CA LEU A 20 0.98 -9.60 -7.08
C LEU A 20 -0.51 -9.29 -6.85
N PRO A 21 -1.40 -9.57 -7.83
CA PRO A 21 -2.84 -9.36 -7.68
C PRO A 21 -3.48 -10.47 -6.83
N VAL A 22 -3.02 -10.64 -5.59
CA VAL A 22 -3.40 -11.75 -4.69
C VAL A 22 -3.93 -11.28 -3.32
N SER A 23 -4.12 -9.97 -3.12
CA SER A 23 -4.54 -9.35 -1.85
C SER A 23 -3.53 -9.55 -0.71
N SER A 24 -2.60 -8.59 -0.56
CA SER A 24 -1.57 -8.60 0.49
C SER A 24 -2.18 -8.53 1.90
N SER A 25 -3.18 -7.67 2.11
CA SER A 25 -3.88 -7.53 3.39
C SER A 25 -4.58 -8.81 3.85
N GLY A 26 -5.14 -9.59 2.92
CA GLY A 26 -5.75 -10.88 3.23
C GLY A 26 -4.73 -11.90 3.74
N HIS A 27 -3.53 -11.93 3.15
CA HIS A 27 -2.45 -12.83 3.58
C HIS A 27 -1.91 -12.44 4.96
N LEU A 28 -1.76 -11.14 5.26
CA LEU A 28 -1.33 -10.68 6.58
C LEU A 28 -2.37 -11.05 7.66
N LEU A 29 -3.65 -10.80 7.40
CA LEU A 29 -4.72 -11.15 8.34
C LEU A 29 -4.77 -12.66 8.63
N LEU A 30 -4.60 -13.50 7.60
CA LEU A 30 -4.51 -14.95 7.77
C LEU A 30 -3.33 -15.34 8.67
N LEU A 31 -2.15 -14.79 8.43
CA LEU A 31 -0.97 -15.08 9.24
C LEU A 31 -1.11 -14.62 10.69
N GLU A 32 -1.66 -13.43 10.91
CA GLU A 32 -1.97 -12.92 12.25
C GLU A 32 -2.97 -13.84 12.97
N SER A 33 -4.02 -14.32 12.28
CA SER A 33 -4.97 -15.28 12.85
C SER A 33 -4.37 -16.66 13.20
N LEU A 34 -3.27 -17.02 12.53
CA LEU A 34 -2.50 -18.24 12.81
C LEU A 34 -1.45 -18.03 13.91
N GLY A 35 -1.43 -16.85 14.54
CA GLY A 35 -0.52 -16.51 15.64
C GLY A 35 0.84 -15.97 15.20
N VAL A 36 0.96 -15.51 13.95
CA VAL A 36 2.18 -14.86 13.43
C VAL A 36 2.03 -13.34 13.57
N GLY A 37 2.42 -12.83 14.74
CA GLY A 37 2.32 -11.41 15.06
C GLY A 37 0.93 -11.02 15.56
N GLU A 38 0.81 -9.78 16.02
CA GLU A 38 -0.43 -9.24 16.55
C GLU A 38 -1.16 -8.38 15.51
N PRO A 39 -2.48 -8.57 15.33
CA PRO A 39 -3.29 -7.74 14.45
C PRO A 39 -3.18 -6.27 14.82
N SER A 40 -2.61 -5.47 13.91
CA SER A 40 -2.41 -4.05 14.15
C SER A 40 -2.49 -3.26 12.86
N VAL A 41 -3.38 -2.27 12.85
CA VAL A 41 -3.49 -1.29 11.76
C VAL A 41 -2.16 -0.58 11.56
N LEU A 42 -1.43 -0.28 12.64
CA LEU A 42 -0.12 0.37 12.56
C LEU A 42 0.92 -0.54 11.89
N ASN A 43 0.93 -1.84 12.21
CA ASN A 43 1.84 -2.80 11.57
C ASN A 43 1.58 -2.87 10.06
N ASN A 44 0.31 -3.03 9.67
CA ASN A 44 -0.11 -3.06 8.27
C ASN A 44 0.28 -1.76 7.53
N LEU A 45 0.08 -0.60 8.16
CA LEU A 45 0.48 0.69 7.60
C LEU A 45 1.99 0.79 7.40
N ILE A 46 2.80 0.42 8.39
CA ILE A 46 4.27 0.46 8.30
C ILE A 46 4.77 -0.48 7.21
N LEU A 47 4.23 -1.70 7.14
CA LEU A 47 4.57 -2.69 6.12
C LEU A 47 4.24 -2.20 4.71
N HIS A 48 3.08 -1.56 4.53
CA HIS A 48 2.70 -0.94 3.25
C HIS A 48 3.56 0.30 2.92
N CYS A 49 3.96 1.09 3.92
CA CYS A 49 4.93 2.17 3.72
C CYS A 49 6.29 1.64 3.28
N ALA A 50 6.74 0.50 3.81
CA ALA A 50 8.01 -0.12 3.42
C ALA A 50 7.99 -0.57 1.95
N THR A 51 6.88 -1.17 1.48
CA THR A 51 6.74 -1.53 0.06
C THR A 51 6.63 -0.30 -0.84
N LEU A 52 5.96 0.77 -0.40
CA LEU A 52 5.97 2.06 -1.10
C LEU A 52 7.39 2.60 -1.26
N VAL A 53 8.19 2.60 -0.20
CA VAL A 53 9.60 3.04 -0.25
C VAL A 53 10.40 2.19 -1.24
N ALA A 54 10.19 0.87 -1.26
CA ALA A 54 10.84 -0.02 -2.23
C ALA A 54 10.50 0.37 -3.68
N VAL A 55 9.23 0.69 -3.97
CA VAL A 55 8.79 1.20 -5.29
C VAL A 55 9.45 2.54 -5.61
N LEU A 56 9.48 3.48 -4.66
CA LEU A 56 10.10 4.80 -4.85
C LEU A 56 11.59 4.67 -5.21
N ILE A 57 12.32 3.76 -4.55
CA ILE A 57 13.74 3.50 -4.83
C ILE A 57 13.92 2.80 -6.19
N ALA A 58 13.12 1.77 -6.47
CA ALA A 58 13.18 1.01 -7.72
C ALA A 58 12.91 1.89 -8.95
N PHE A 59 11.91 2.77 -8.85
CA PHE A 59 11.48 3.66 -9.93
C PHE A 59 12.01 5.10 -9.82
N ARG A 60 12.97 5.37 -8.92
CA ARG A 60 13.49 6.72 -8.63
C ARG A 60 13.80 7.56 -9.86
N LYS A 61 14.43 6.97 -10.89
CA LYS A 61 14.77 7.69 -12.13
C LYS A 61 13.52 8.12 -12.91
N LYS A 62 12.53 7.23 -13.04
CA LYS A 62 11.25 7.53 -13.71
C LYS A 62 10.43 8.56 -12.93
N ILE A 63 10.46 8.47 -11.60
CA ILE A 63 9.79 9.41 -10.72
C ILE A 63 10.41 10.81 -10.87
N VAL A 64 11.74 10.93 -10.84
CA VAL A 64 12.43 12.22 -11.09
C VAL A 64 12.13 12.76 -12.49
N GLU A 65 12.08 11.90 -13.52
CA GLU A 65 11.67 12.30 -14.88
C GLU A 65 10.25 12.88 -14.88
N LEU A 66 9.33 12.28 -14.13
CA LEU A 66 7.96 12.74 -14.00
C LEU A 66 7.86 14.14 -13.38
N PHE A 67 8.64 14.40 -12.33
CA PHE A 67 8.70 15.71 -11.69
C PHE A 67 9.37 16.78 -12.57
N ARG A 68 10.33 16.40 -13.40
CA ARG A 68 10.98 17.32 -14.36
C ARG A 68 10.08 17.65 -15.55
N HIS A 69 9.21 16.74 -15.95
CA HIS A 69 8.28 16.90 -17.08
C HIS A 69 6.83 16.62 -16.67
N PRO A 70 6.23 17.48 -15.82
CA PRO A 70 4.89 17.27 -15.27
C PRO A 70 3.78 17.35 -16.32
N THR A 71 4.02 17.99 -17.47
CA THR A 71 3.08 18.07 -18.60
C THR A 71 3.22 16.92 -19.59
N SER A 72 4.14 15.98 -19.35
CA SER A 72 4.34 14.82 -20.23
C SER A 72 3.08 13.94 -20.31
N PRO A 73 2.84 13.25 -21.44
CA PRO A 73 1.73 12.29 -21.55
C PRO A 73 1.71 11.27 -20.41
N LYS A 74 2.88 10.77 -19.98
CA LYS A 74 3.01 9.81 -18.86
C LYS A 74 2.48 10.38 -17.54
N ALA A 75 2.81 11.63 -17.22
CA ALA A 75 2.33 12.32 -16.02
C ALA A 75 0.82 12.55 -16.06
N ARG A 76 0.28 12.92 -17.23
CA ARG A 76 -1.16 13.07 -17.43
C ARG A 76 -1.90 11.75 -17.27
N PHE A 77 -1.39 10.65 -17.83
CA PHE A 77 -1.99 9.33 -17.65
C PHE A 77 -1.99 8.90 -16.19
N LEU A 78 -0.90 9.13 -15.46
CA LEU A 78 -0.86 8.85 -14.03
C LEU A 78 -1.90 9.67 -13.26
N ALA A 79 -1.98 10.98 -13.50
CA ALA A 79 -2.96 11.83 -12.85
C ALA A 79 -4.41 11.39 -13.16
N ILE A 80 -4.72 11.12 -14.43
CA ILE A 80 -6.04 10.64 -14.86
C ILE A 80 -6.36 9.28 -14.25
N ALA A 81 -5.38 8.39 -14.07
CA ALA A 81 -5.59 7.10 -13.43
C ALA A 81 -5.83 7.21 -11.91
N THR A 82 -5.16 8.14 -11.22
CA THR A 82 -5.29 8.31 -9.77
C THR A 82 -6.55 9.08 -9.36
N LEU A 83 -6.99 10.04 -10.18
CA LEU A 83 -8.13 10.91 -9.87
C LEU A 83 -9.45 10.17 -9.57
N PRO A 84 -9.87 9.15 -10.37
CA PRO A 84 -11.07 8.38 -10.07
C PRO A 84 -11.02 7.68 -8.72
N THR A 85 -9.88 7.06 -8.38
CA THR A 85 -9.70 6.39 -7.08
C THR A 85 -9.81 7.39 -5.93
N ALA A 86 -9.16 8.56 -6.05
CA ALA A 86 -9.26 9.61 -5.04
C ALA A 86 -10.67 10.18 -4.92
N ALA A 87 -11.37 10.39 -6.04
CA ALA A 87 -12.75 10.89 -6.05
C ALA A 87 -13.71 9.90 -5.40
N VAL A 88 -13.59 8.60 -5.70
CA VAL A 88 -14.38 7.55 -5.05
C VAL A 88 -14.10 7.51 -3.55
N ALA A 89 -12.83 7.54 -3.14
CA ALA A 89 -12.46 7.56 -1.72
C ALA A 89 -13.03 8.78 -0.99
N ALA A 90 -12.94 9.97 -1.59
CA ALA A 90 -13.50 11.20 -1.04
C ALA A 90 -15.03 11.17 -0.97
N ALA A 91 -15.69 10.64 -2.01
CA ALA A 91 -17.14 10.49 -2.06
C ALA A 91 -17.64 9.53 -0.97
N ILE A 92 -16.98 8.38 -0.79
CA ILE A 92 -17.30 7.44 0.30
C ILE A 92 -17.15 8.13 1.66
N ARG A 93 -16.05 8.86 1.86
CA ARG A 93 -15.82 9.59 3.12
C ARG A 93 -16.86 10.67 3.41
N TYR A 94 -17.40 11.31 2.37
CA TYR A 94 -18.43 12.34 2.50
C TYR A 94 -19.84 11.78 2.67
N LEU A 95 -20.20 10.75 1.89
CA LEU A 95 -21.55 10.16 1.84
C LEU A 95 -21.78 9.12 2.94
N MET A 96 -20.72 8.42 3.35
CA MET A 96 -20.78 7.31 4.30
C MET A 96 -19.67 7.44 5.36
N PRO A 97 -19.72 8.50 6.21
CA PRO A 97 -18.70 8.73 7.23
C PRO A 97 -18.59 7.57 8.23
N ASP A 98 -19.69 6.86 8.48
CA ASP A 98 -19.74 5.68 9.36
C ASP A 98 -18.96 4.48 8.79
N VAL A 99 -18.75 4.44 7.46
CA VAL A 99 -17.95 3.42 6.77
C VAL A 99 -16.51 3.88 6.57
N ALA A 100 -16.25 5.19 6.60
CA ALA A 100 -14.92 5.77 6.39
C ALA A 100 -14.13 6.02 7.70
N SER A 101 -14.67 5.60 8.84
CA SER A 101 -14.11 5.81 10.19
C SER A 101 -13.39 4.58 10.77
N PHE A 102 -13.07 3.58 9.93
CA PHE A 102 -12.22 2.44 10.29
C PHE A 102 -10.73 2.79 10.27
#